data_AF-A0A9W6AQ96-F1
#
_entry.id   AF-A0A9W6AQ96-F1
#
_cell.length_a   1.000
_cell.length_b   1.000
_cell.length_c   1.000
_cell.angle_alpha   90.00
_cell.angle_beta   90.00
_cell.angle_gamma   90.00
#
_symmetry.space_group_name_H-M   'P 1'
#
loop_
_entity.id
_entity.type
_entity.pdbx_description
1 polymer ?
#
loop_
_entity_poly.entity_id
_entity_poly.type
_entity_poly.pdbx_seq_one_letter_code
_entity_poly.pdbx_strand_id
1 'polypeptide(L)'
;MTGQAIDPPPSLPVPNQQVHAPGVYLLHPLSRLGTGPGMIILTSGRDLGGVRLDDGVPSPFLKWAEEGYAVAAVCLAALEDEQDGISSALEALSSCDNCKPKGKVGLIAYDPDAWLKVAASAHAHQEVVGVVVYGNVDSPIPKPVFPMLQHLAGASATAKMVSNTENCQAYGYAAVSTYQFATPFQPAFDYTAESVSHTRNLSFLKPLMGGPYFDLEAIWEEHTYHEFETRSVPHTMATMVQEPYVNHIPTLTGGIGRDRLSYFYQNHFVFNNPEDAELELISRTVGIDRVIDEFIYKFTHDTQIDWLLPGIPPTGRKLEIPFTAVVNIRGDRLYHEHIAWDQLTALIQLGLMPEYLPWTHPAPTGVHMGTKTKLEYRVPGAGRDTAKKMRDRNSVESNRMFEHSVREVDSVQPTVSPKLA
;
A
#
# COMPACT_ATOMS: atom_id res chain seq x y z
N MET A 1 -4.87 35.60 14.09
CA MET A 1 -3.50 35.07 14.17
C MET A 1 -2.78 35.51 12.92
N THR A 2 -1.62 36.14 13.04
CA THR A 2 -0.78 36.53 11.91
C THR A 2 -0.41 35.28 11.13
N GLY A 3 -0.97 35.11 9.93
CA GLY A 3 -0.66 34.00 9.06
C GLY A 3 0.84 33.99 8.77
N GLN A 4 1.58 33.10 9.41
CA GLN A 4 2.90 32.74 8.93
C GLN A 4 2.71 32.27 7.49
N ALA A 5 3.38 32.93 6.55
CA ALA A 5 3.45 32.44 5.19
C ALA A 5 4.02 31.03 5.25
N ILE A 6 3.22 30.04 4.87
CA ILE A 6 3.70 28.68 4.68
C ILE A 6 4.65 28.74 3.48
N ASP A 7 5.85 28.17 3.64
CA ASP A 7 6.82 28.08 2.55
C ASP A 7 6.19 27.40 1.31
N PRO A 8 6.71 27.64 0.10
CA PRO A 8 6.20 26.94 -1.07
C PRO A 8 6.42 25.41 -0.91
N PRO A 9 5.49 24.57 -1.39
CA PRO A 9 5.62 23.13 -1.28
C PRO A 9 6.87 22.66 -2.04
N PRO A 10 7.62 21.67 -1.51
CA PRO A 10 8.81 21.18 -2.18
C PRO A 10 8.45 20.51 -3.52
N SER A 11 9.27 20.75 -4.54
CA SER A 11 9.11 20.07 -5.83
C SER A 11 9.48 18.59 -5.72
N LEU A 12 8.82 17.74 -6.54
CA LEU A 12 9.22 16.35 -6.66
C LEU A 12 10.59 16.22 -7.34
N PRO A 13 11.42 15.25 -6.90
CA PRO A 13 12.63 14.87 -7.61
C PRO A 13 12.30 14.44 -9.04
N VAL A 14 13.07 14.95 -10.01
CA VAL A 14 12.92 14.60 -11.42
C VAL A 14 13.87 13.44 -11.75
N PRO A 15 13.40 12.37 -12.42
CA PRO A 15 14.25 11.28 -12.87
C PRO A 15 15.43 11.78 -13.71
N ASN A 16 16.66 11.47 -13.26
CA ASN A 16 17.89 11.73 -13.99
C ASN A 16 18.50 10.41 -14.42
N GLN A 17 18.10 9.94 -15.60
CA GLN A 17 18.64 8.74 -16.23
C GLN A 17 19.87 9.08 -17.06
N GLN A 18 20.91 8.27 -16.89
CA GLN A 18 22.17 8.36 -17.63
C GLN A 18 22.48 7.03 -18.31
N VAL A 19 23.06 7.09 -19.51
CA VAL A 19 23.64 5.93 -20.17
C VAL A 19 25.08 5.83 -19.72
N HIS A 20 25.44 4.75 -19.02
CA HIS A 20 26.81 4.52 -18.57
C HIS A 20 27.62 3.76 -19.63
N ALA A 21 27.03 2.69 -20.16
CA ALA A 21 27.58 1.88 -21.25
C ALA A 21 26.42 1.27 -22.07
N PRO A 22 26.67 0.69 -23.26
CA PRO A 22 25.64 -0.09 -23.97
C PRO A 22 24.97 -1.10 -23.03
N GLY A 23 23.65 -1.05 -22.94
CA GLY A 23 22.87 -1.92 -22.06
C GLY A 23 22.99 -1.67 -20.55
N VAL A 24 23.75 -0.66 -20.11
CA VAL A 24 23.90 -0.28 -18.69
C VAL A 24 23.49 1.17 -18.46
N TYR A 25 22.41 1.34 -17.69
CA TYR A 25 21.82 2.65 -17.40
C TYR A 25 21.86 2.94 -15.90
N LEU A 26 22.06 4.19 -15.53
CA LEU A 26 22.10 4.65 -14.14
C LEU A 26 20.95 5.63 -13.89
N LEU A 27 20.26 5.48 -12.77
CA LEU A 27 19.24 6.42 -12.28
C LEU A 27 19.57 6.82 -10.84
N HIS A 28 19.54 8.13 -10.59
CA HIS A 28 19.77 8.68 -9.26
C HIS A 28 18.59 8.37 -8.31
N PRO A 29 18.82 8.31 -7.00
CA PRO A 29 17.75 8.22 -6.01
C PRO A 29 16.73 9.35 -6.18
N LEU A 30 15.45 9.02 -6.00
CA LEU A 30 14.32 9.96 -6.09
C LEU A 30 13.70 10.27 -4.73
N SER A 31 14.47 10.08 -3.65
CA SER A 31 14.14 10.61 -2.32
C SER A 31 14.61 12.06 -2.18
N ARG A 32 14.06 12.80 -1.21
CA ARG A 32 14.46 14.18 -0.82
C ARG A 32 15.94 14.25 -0.46
N LEU A 33 16.49 13.17 0.12
CA LEU A 33 17.91 13.08 0.47
C LEU A 33 18.81 13.10 -0.77
N GLY A 34 18.31 12.64 -1.93
CA GLY A 34 19.04 12.60 -3.19
C GLY A 34 20.24 11.65 -3.21
N THR A 35 20.47 10.90 -2.13
CA THR A 35 21.52 9.88 -2.04
C THR A 35 20.98 8.61 -1.42
N GLY A 36 21.51 7.45 -1.83
CA GLY A 36 21.17 6.16 -1.22
C GLY A 36 22.02 5.01 -1.76
N PRO A 37 21.87 3.80 -1.20
CA PRO A 37 22.74 2.68 -1.54
C PRO A 37 22.51 2.20 -2.98
N GLY A 38 23.50 1.48 -3.51
CA GLY A 38 23.47 0.99 -4.89
C GLY A 38 22.57 -0.23 -5.06
N MET A 39 21.75 -0.25 -6.11
CA MET A 39 20.91 -1.38 -6.48
C MET A 39 21.16 -1.74 -7.95
N ILE A 40 21.36 -3.01 -8.26
CA ILE A 40 21.42 -3.52 -9.63
C ILE A 40 20.09 -4.19 -9.96
N ILE A 41 19.51 -3.88 -11.11
CA ILE A 41 18.33 -4.57 -11.63
C ILE A 41 18.65 -5.19 -13.00
N LEU A 42 18.21 -6.44 -13.20
CA LEU A 42 18.50 -7.22 -14.40
C LEU A 42 17.24 -7.56 -15.18
N THR A 43 17.35 -7.52 -16.50
CA THR A 43 16.38 -8.07 -17.46
C THR A 43 17.06 -8.75 -18.63
N SER A 44 16.44 -9.78 -19.21
CA SER A 44 16.84 -10.27 -20.54
C SER A 44 16.35 -9.37 -21.68
N GLY A 45 15.43 -8.45 -21.41
CA GLY A 45 14.94 -7.49 -22.38
C GLY A 45 15.99 -6.50 -22.86
N ARG A 46 15.65 -5.71 -23.88
CA ARG A 46 16.50 -4.58 -24.36
C ARG A 46 16.37 -3.33 -23.48
N ASP A 47 15.34 -3.28 -22.65
CA ASP A 47 15.05 -2.20 -21.71
C ASP A 47 14.25 -2.78 -20.52
N LEU A 48 14.39 -2.16 -19.34
CA LEU A 48 13.59 -2.39 -18.13
C LEU A 48 12.30 -1.56 -18.10
N GLY A 49 12.00 -0.88 -19.21
CA GLY A 49 10.94 0.11 -19.32
C GLY A 49 11.38 1.52 -18.97
N GLY A 50 12.69 1.83 -18.99
CA GLY A 50 13.23 3.16 -18.70
C GLY A 50 12.64 3.78 -17.42
N VAL A 51 12.35 5.08 -17.46
CA VAL A 51 11.60 5.80 -16.41
C VAL A 51 10.09 5.86 -16.72
N ARG A 52 9.53 4.78 -17.25
CA ARG A 52 8.10 4.67 -17.60
C ARG A 52 7.22 4.53 -16.38
N LEU A 53 6.02 5.09 -16.48
CA LEU A 53 4.98 5.09 -15.48
C LEU A 53 3.63 5.11 -16.19
N ASP A 54 2.92 3.97 -16.18
CA ASP A 54 1.64 3.81 -16.86
C ASP A 54 0.58 3.36 -15.86
N ASP A 55 -0.57 4.03 -15.84
CA ASP A 55 -1.71 3.70 -14.99
C ASP A 55 -1.33 3.49 -13.50
N GLY A 56 -0.43 4.33 -12.99
CA GLY A 56 0.05 4.27 -11.60
C GLY A 56 1.08 3.18 -11.32
N VAL A 57 1.56 2.47 -12.35
CA VAL A 57 2.55 1.40 -12.23
C VAL A 57 3.90 1.87 -12.78
N PRO A 58 4.91 2.12 -11.92
CA PRO A 58 6.25 2.49 -12.36
C PRO A 58 7.00 1.28 -12.92
N SER A 59 7.96 1.53 -13.83
CA SER A 59 8.96 0.54 -14.18
C SER A 59 9.76 0.11 -12.94
N PRO A 60 10.36 -1.10 -12.91
CA PRO A 60 11.24 -1.48 -11.81
C PRO A 60 12.39 -0.48 -11.59
N PHE A 61 12.88 0.14 -12.67
CA PHE A 61 13.94 1.14 -12.60
C PHE A 61 13.51 2.39 -11.83
N LEU A 62 12.34 2.93 -12.16
CA LEU A 62 11.76 4.07 -11.47
C LEU A 62 11.37 3.72 -10.03
N LYS A 63 10.74 2.56 -9.83
CA LYS A 63 10.26 2.10 -8.51
C LYS A 63 11.39 2.04 -7.48
N TRP A 64 12.52 1.40 -7.82
CA TRP A 64 13.66 1.30 -6.90
C TRP A 64 14.36 2.65 -6.66
N ALA A 65 14.33 3.57 -7.63
CA ALA A 65 14.85 4.92 -7.42
C ALA A 65 13.95 5.72 -6.45
N GLU A 66 12.63 5.60 -6.56
CA GLU A 66 11.67 6.17 -5.61
C GLU A 66 11.80 5.55 -4.21
N GLU A 67 12.21 4.30 -4.08
CA GLU A 67 12.59 3.70 -2.79
C GLU A 67 13.86 4.31 -2.18
N GLY A 68 14.52 5.23 -2.90
CA GLY A 68 15.70 5.95 -2.46
C GLY A 68 17.03 5.28 -2.82
N TYR A 69 17.05 4.32 -3.76
CA TYR A 69 18.29 3.69 -4.22
C TYR A 69 18.91 4.43 -5.40
N ALA A 70 20.23 4.36 -5.53
CA ALA A 70 20.90 4.65 -6.80
C ALA A 70 20.85 3.36 -7.62
N VAL A 71 20.17 3.37 -8.76
CA VAL A 71 19.84 2.14 -9.48
C VAL A 71 20.67 2.03 -10.75
N ALA A 72 21.33 0.90 -10.96
CA ALA A 72 21.95 0.52 -12.21
C ALA A 72 21.14 -0.60 -12.89
N ALA A 73 20.62 -0.32 -14.07
CA ALA A 73 19.87 -1.25 -14.88
C ALA A 73 20.77 -1.93 -15.91
N VAL A 74 20.80 -3.26 -15.92
CA VAL A 74 21.53 -4.08 -16.89
C VAL A 74 20.54 -4.81 -17.79
N CYS A 75 20.53 -4.45 -19.07
CA CYS A 75 19.66 -5.02 -20.08
C CYS A 75 20.47 -5.95 -20.99
N LEU A 76 20.40 -7.26 -20.74
CA LEU A 76 21.34 -8.22 -21.35
C LEU A 76 21.26 -8.27 -22.87
N ALA A 77 20.08 -8.06 -23.47
CA ALA A 77 19.93 -8.03 -24.92
C ALA A 77 20.47 -6.74 -25.58
N ALA A 78 20.91 -5.77 -24.79
CA ALA A 78 21.51 -4.51 -25.23
C ALA A 78 23.01 -4.41 -24.89
N LEU A 79 23.59 -5.43 -24.24
CA LEU A 79 25.03 -5.52 -24.04
C LEU A 79 25.73 -5.82 -25.38
N GLU A 80 26.93 -5.29 -25.56
CA GLU A 80 27.82 -5.68 -26.65
C GLU A 80 28.46 -7.05 -26.35
N ASP A 81 28.89 -7.77 -27.40
CA ASP A 81 29.57 -9.06 -27.25
C ASP A 81 30.80 -8.89 -26.32
N GLU A 82 30.98 -9.82 -25.37
CA GLU A 82 32.03 -9.82 -24.32
C GLU A 82 31.87 -8.80 -23.16
N GLN A 83 30.86 -7.93 -23.18
CA GLN A 83 30.66 -6.96 -22.10
C GLN A 83 30.14 -7.63 -20.81
N ASP A 84 30.88 -7.43 -19.71
CA ASP A 84 30.41 -7.82 -18.37
C ASP A 84 29.49 -6.74 -17.77
N GLY A 85 28.19 -6.94 -17.93
CA GLY A 85 27.17 -6.02 -17.43
C GLY A 85 27.18 -5.82 -15.91
N ILE A 86 27.63 -6.80 -15.12
CA ILE A 86 27.67 -6.66 -13.65
C ILE A 86 28.84 -5.76 -13.24
N SER A 87 30.03 -6.04 -13.77
CA SER A 87 31.21 -5.22 -13.52
C SER A 87 30.97 -3.76 -13.94
N SER A 88 30.35 -3.55 -15.10
CA SER A 88 29.99 -2.19 -15.58
C SER A 88 28.94 -1.52 -14.70
N ALA A 89 27.92 -2.24 -14.22
CA ALA A 89 26.94 -1.67 -13.29
C ALA A 89 27.56 -1.27 -11.94
N LEU A 90 28.48 -2.07 -11.41
CA LEU A 90 29.22 -1.75 -10.19
C LEU A 90 30.13 -0.55 -10.37
N GLU A 91 30.77 -0.41 -11.53
CA GLU A 91 31.55 0.79 -11.89
C GLU A 91 30.67 2.05 -11.97
N ALA A 92 29.50 1.96 -12.60
CA ALA A 92 28.53 3.05 -12.66
C ALA A 92 28.11 3.50 -11.25
N LEU A 93 27.78 2.55 -10.38
CA LEU A 93 27.37 2.82 -9.00
C LEU A 93 28.53 3.36 -8.16
N SER A 94 29.74 2.84 -8.31
CA SER A 94 30.91 3.31 -7.56
C SER A 94 31.28 4.74 -7.94
N SER A 95 31.15 5.10 -9.21
CA SER A 95 31.43 6.44 -9.74
C SER A 95 30.32 7.47 -9.50
N CYS A 96 29.11 7.04 -9.13
CA CYS A 96 27.97 7.93 -8.89
C CYS A 96 28.02 8.60 -7.51
N ASP A 97 28.16 9.93 -7.42
CA ASP A 97 28.21 10.66 -6.14
C ASP A 97 26.95 10.50 -5.28
N ASN A 98 25.80 10.23 -5.93
CA ASN A 98 24.52 9.99 -5.26
C ASN A 98 24.38 8.56 -4.71
N CYS A 99 25.28 7.64 -5.05
CA CYS A 99 25.27 6.28 -4.52
C CYS A 99 26.07 6.22 -3.20
N LYS A 100 25.39 6.25 -2.05
CA LYS A 100 25.99 6.20 -0.70
C LYS A 100 25.11 5.38 0.28
N PRO A 101 25.69 4.52 1.14
CA PRO A 101 27.10 4.17 1.23
C PRO A 101 27.60 3.36 0.02
N LYS A 102 28.92 3.32 -0.18
CA LYS A 102 29.58 2.49 -1.20
C LYS A 102 29.85 1.09 -0.66
N GLY A 103 30.04 0.13 -1.58
CA GLY A 103 30.57 -1.20 -1.26
C GLY A 103 29.55 -2.23 -0.78
N LYS A 104 28.26 -1.88 -0.70
CA LYS A 104 27.17 -2.83 -0.46
C LYS A 104 26.05 -2.59 -1.47
N VAL A 105 25.88 -3.52 -2.39
CA VAL A 105 24.97 -3.44 -3.53
C VAL A 105 24.01 -4.62 -3.48
N GLY A 106 22.71 -4.33 -3.59
CA GLY A 106 21.69 -5.34 -3.80
C GLY A 106 21.54 -5.62 -5.29
N LEU A 107 21.14 -6.83 -5.65
CA LEU A 107 20.87 -7.19 -7.04
C LEU A 107 19.52 -7.90 -7.16
N ILE A 108 18.74 -7.55 -8.18
CA ILE A 108 17.44 -8.16 -8.44
C ILE A 108 17.36 -8.61 -9.89
N ALA A 109 17.09 -9.89 -10.08
CA ALA A 109 16.80 -10.48 -11.38
C ALA A 109 15.30 -10.75 -11.52
N TYR A 110 14.63 -10.02 -12.41
CA TYR A 110 13.23 -10.26 -12.74
C TYR A 110 13.04 -11.40 -13.76
N ASP A 111 14.13 -11.98 -14.23
CA ASP A 111 14.18 -13.06 -15.19
C ASP A 111 15.25 -14.09 -14.77
N PRO A 112 14.90 -15.38 -14.62
CA PRO A 112 15.84 -16.40 -14.20
C PRO A 112 16.93 -16.68 -15.25
N ASP A 113 16.64 -16.49 -16.54
CA ASP A 113 17.63 -16.64 -17.61
C ASP A 113 18.64 -15.49 -17.60
N ALA A 114 18.19 -14.29 -17.21
CA ALA A 114 19.10 -13.17 -16.99
C ALA A 114 20.06 -13.45 -15.84
N TRP A 115 19.54 -14.01 -14.74
CA TRP A 115 20.36 -14.42 -13.61
C TRP A 115 21.41 -15.47 -14.00
N LEU A 116 21.01 -16.52 -14.73
CA LEU A 116 21.92 -17.59 -15.18
C LEU A 116 23.14 -17.06 -15.94
N LYS A 117 22.94 -16.06 -16.80
CA LYS A 117 24.00 -15.47 -17.62
C LYS A 117 25.04 -14.70 -16.81
N VAL A 118 24.61 -14.07 -15.71
CA VAL A 118 25.48 -13.15 -14.96
C VAL A 118 25.92 -13.67 -13.59
N ALA A 119 25.36 -14.80 -13.14
CA ALA A 119 25.64 -15.36 -11.82
C ALA A 119 27.14 -15.50 -11.55
N ALA A 120 27.91 -16.02 -12.51
CA ALA A 120 29.35 -16.18 -12.38
C ALA A 120 30.09 -14.85 -12.14
N SER A 121 29.69 -13.77 -12.85
CA SER A 121 30.26 -12.45 -12.65
C SER A 121 29.83 -11.87 -11.29
N ALA A 122 28.55 -11.95 -10.94
CA ALA A 122 28.06 -11.50 -9.63
C ALA A 122 28.78 -12.21 -8.46
N HIS A 123 29.10 -13.49 -8.58
CA HIS A 123 29.87 -14.24 -7.59
C HIS A 123 31.33 -13.77 -7.43
N ALA A 124 31.89 -13.09 -8.44
CA ALA A 124 33.26 -12.59 -8.39
C ALA A 124 33.39 -11.26 -7.62
N HIS A 125 32.27 -10.59 -7.31
CA HIS A 125 32.25 -9.26 -6.68
C HIS A 125 31.75 -9.32 -5.24
N GLN A 126 32.56 -8.86 -4.29
CA GLN A 126 32.23 -8.89 -2.86
C GLN A 126 31.23 -7.79 -2.46
N GLU A 127 31.06 -6.79 -3.32
CA GLU A 127 30.13 -5.68 -3.15
C GLU A 127 28.67 -6.14 -3.23
N VAL A 128 28.39 -7.25 -3.92
CA VAL A 128 27.04 -7.82 -4.01
C VAL A 128 26.73 -8.57 -2.72
N VAL A 129 25.89 -7.98 -1.87
CA VAL A 129 25.60 -8.48 -0.52
C VAL A 129 24.31 -9.29 -0.42
N GLY A 130 23.45 -9.23 -1.44
CA GLY A 130 22.19 -9.96 -1.47
C GLY A 130 21.55 -9.94 -2.84
N VAL A 131 20.91 -11.06 -3.21
CA VAL A 131 20.31 -11.25 -4.54
C VAL A 131 18.86 -11.68 -4.42
N VAL A 132 17.98 -11.07 -5.22
CA VAL A 132 16.61 -11.54 -5.43
C VAL A 132 16.49 -12.12 -6.83
N VAL A 133 15.86 -13.29 -6.98
CA VAL A 133 15.57 -13.90 -8.28
C VAL A 133 14.09 -14.25 -8.38
N TYR A 134 13.43 -13.74 -9.43
CA TYR A 134 12.10 -14.19 -9.82
C TYR A 134 12.22 -15.37 -10.80
N GLY A 135 11.43 -16.42 -10.59
CA GLY A 135 11.43 -17.62 -11.41
C GLY A 135 10.11 -18.39 -11.31
N ASN A 136 9.96 -19.44 -12.10
CA ASN A 136 8.90 -20.43 -11.92
C ASN A 136 9.40 -21.51 -10.96
N VAL A 137 8.50 -22.33 -10.41
CA VAL A 137 8.87 -23.46 -9.52
C VAL A 137 9.95 -24.37 -10.14
N ASP A 138 9.90 -24.56 -11.45
CA ASP A 138 10.83 -25.42 -12.19
C ASP A 138 12.00 -24.65 -12.84
N SER A 139 12.13 -23.34 -12.58
CA SER A 139 13.22 -22.53 -13.13
C SER A 139 14.58 -22.96 -12.56
N PRO A 140 15.60 -23.19 -13.41
CA PRO A 140 16.93 -23.52 -12.95
C PRO A 140 17.62 -22.28 -12.35
N ILE A 141 17.58 -22.13 -11.03
CA ILE A 141 18.27 -21.06 -10.30
C ILE A 141 19.55 -21.64 -9.65
N PRO A 142 20.75 -21.20 -10.05
CA PRO A 142 22.01 -21.65 -9.46
C PRO A 142 22.04 -21.47 -7.94
N LYS A 143 22.78 -22.36 -7.26
CA LYS A 143 22.94 -22.26 -5.80
C LYS A 143 23.59 -20.93 -5.41
N PRO A 144 23.05 -20.24 -4.40
CA PRO A 144 23.61 -18.98 -3.93
C PRO A 144 24.94 -19.17 -3.19
N VAL A 145 25.89 -18.26 -3.41
CA VAL A 145 27.06 -18.07 -2.53
C VAL A 145 26.91 -16.88 -1.58
N PHE A 146 25.92 -16.01 -1.84
CA PHE A 146 25.49 -14.87 -1.01
C PHE A 146 24.07 -15.15 -0.47
N PRO A 147 23.55 -14.38 0.49
CA PRO A 147 22.13 -14.44 0.82
C PRO A 147 21.26 -14.23 -0.43
N MET A 148 20.32 -15.14 -0.68
CA MET A 148 19.41 -15.09 -1.83
C MET A 148 17.94 -15.21 -1.41
N LEU A 149 17.08 -14.42 -2.04
CA LEU A 149 15.63 -14.52 -1.96
C LEU A 149 15.06 -14.93 -3.33
N GLN A 150 14.19 -15.93 -3.35
CA GLN A 150 13.54 -16.42 -4.57
C GLN A 150 12.03 -16.20 -4.52
N HIS A 151 11.45 -15.76 -5.63
CA HIS A 151 10.01 -15.68 -5.83
C HIS A 151 9.59 -16.62 -6.95
N LEU A 152 8.86 -17.68 -6.60
CA LEU A 152 8.56 -18.80 -7.48
C LEU A 152 7.07 -18.84 -7.84
N ALA A 153 6.75 -18.63 -9.12
CA ALA A 153 5.39 -18.69 -9.64
C ALA A 153 4.98 -20.11 -10.09
N GLY A 154 3.68 -20.40 -10.08
CA GLY A 154 3.10 -21.66 -10.58
C GLY A 154 2.21 -22.36 -9.56
N ALA A 155 1.23 -23.17 -10.03
CA ALA A 155 0.21 -23.80 -9.18
C ALA A 155 0.77 -24.77 -8.12
N SER A 156 1.96 -25.33 -8.35
CA SER A 156 2.70 -26.16 -7.38
C SER A 156 3.38 -25.33 -6.28
N ALA A 157 3.48 -24.01 -6.45
CA ALA A 157 4.06 -23.09 -5.50
C ALA A 157 3.07 -22.81 -4.35
N THR A 158 2.89 -23.76 -3.43
CA THR A 158 2.09 -23.48 -2.22
C THR A 158 2.60 -22.21 -1.54
N ALA A 159 1.70 -21.33 -1.10
CA ALA A 159 1.99 -19.95 -0.65
C ALA A 159 2.73 -19.84 0.71
N LYS A 160 3.64 -20.79 0.99
CA LYS A 160 4.49 -20.85 2.18
C LYS A 160 5.94 -20.65 1.76
N MET A 161 6.83 -20.40 2.74
CA MET A 161 8.27 -20.54 2.49
C MET A 161 8.53 -21.93 1.89
N VAL A 162 8.97 -21.96 0.63
CA VAL A 162 9.17 -23.18 -0.15
C VAL A 162 10.49 -23.85 0.27
N SER A 163 11.46 -23.04 0.69
CA SER A 163 12.72 -23.50 1.23
C SER A 163 13.34 -22.43 2.14
N ASN A 164 14.09 -22.88 3.14
CA ASN A 164 14.97 -22.05 3.96
C ASN A 164 16.28 -22.80 4.17
N THR A 165 17.36 -22.32 3.58
CA THR A 165 18.72 -22.74 3.89
C THR A 165 19.48 -21.53 4.41
N GLU A 166 20.67 -21.73 5.01
CA GLU A 166 21.45 -20.64 5.61
C GLU A 166 21.62 -19.41 4.70
N ASN A 167 21.64 -19.61 3.37
CA ASN A 167 21.84 -18.54 2.38
C ASN A 167 20.70 -18.41 1.37
N CYS A 168 19.56 -19.09 1.54
CA CYS A 168 18.47 -19.05 0.55
C CYS A 168 17.10 -19.10 1.20
N GLN A 169 16.25 -18.13 0.88
CA GLN A 169 14.83 -18.11 1.21
C GLN A 169 14.01 -18.13 -0.08
N ALA A 170 12.91 -18.89 -0.11
CA ALA A 170 12.02 -18.92 -1.27
C ALA A 170 10.54 -18.74 -0.88
N TYR A 171 9.80 -17.93 -1.62
CA TYR A 171 8.34 -17.78 -1.51
C TYR A 171 7.65 -18.28 -2.77
N GLY A 172 6.58 -19.06 -2.58
CA GLY A 172 5.73 -19.54 -3.66
C GLY A 172 4.50 -18.66 -3.90
N TYR A 173 4.09 -18.53 -5.17
CA TYR A 173 2.92 -17.76 -5.60
C TYR A 173 2.00 -18.61 -6.47
N ALA A 174 1.11 -19.39 -5.82
CA ALA A 174 0.19 -20.31 -6.51
C ALA A 174 -0.84 -19.63 -7.43
N ALA A 175 -1.20 -18.38 -7.14
CA ALA A 175 -2.25 -17.65 -7.86
C ALA A 175 -1.79 -17.08 -9.21
N VAL A 176 -0.47 -17.02 -9.45
CA VAL A 176 0.11 -16.50 -10.68
C VAL A 176 0.87 -17.61 -11.40
N SER A 177 0.79 -17.62 -12.73
CA SER A 177 1.27 -18.72 -13.57
C SER A 177 2.74 -18.58 -14.00
N THR A 178 3.33 -17.39 -13.89
CA THR A 178 4.67 -17.08 -14.39
C THR A 178 5.35 -16.01 -13.54
N TYR A 179 6.68 -16.09 -13.40
CA TYR A 179 7.54 -15.11 -12.71
C TYR A 179 7.38 -13.67 -13.22
N GLN A 180 6.89 -13.55 -14.45
CA GLN A 180 6.53 -12.29 -15.10
C GLN A 180 5.45 -11.49 -14.35
N PHE A 181 4.79 -12.07 -13.35
CA PHE A 181 3.85 -11.35 -12.46
C PHE A 181 4.46 -10.09 -11.85
N ALA A 182 5.78 -10.07 -11.61
CA ALA A 182 6.47 -8.96 -10.97
C ALA A 182 7.06 -7.93 -11.95
N THR A 183 6.90 -8.12 -13.26
CA THR A 183 7.41 -7.19 -14.28
C THR A 183 6.24 -6.46 -14.93
N PRO A 184 6.13 -5.13 -14.77
CA PRO A 184 5.09 -4.30 -15.36
C PRO A 184 5.04 -4.32 -16.90
N PHE A 185 3.99 -3.69 -17.44
CA PHE A 185 3.82 -3.41 -18.88
C PHE A 185 3.66 -4.66 -19.77
N GLN A 186 3.13 -5.74 -19.19
CA GLN A 186 2.83 -6.97 -19.91
C GLN A 186 1.60 -7.68 -19.31
N PRO A 187 0.91 -8.56 -20.08
CA PRO A 187 -0.34 -9.17 -19.64
C PRO A 187 -0.23 -10.07 -18.41
N ALA A 188 0.96 -10.61 -18.13
CA ALA A 188 1.19 -11.48 -17.00
C ALA A 188 1.39 -10.73 -15.68
N PHE A 189 1.54 -9.41 -15.70
CA PHE A 189 1.74 -8.57 -14.53
C PHE A 189 0.55 -8.67 -13.56
N ASP A 190 0.84 -8.94 -12.29
CA ASP A 190 -0.16 -8.94 -11.22
C ASP A 190 0.32 -8.02 -10.10
N TYR A 191 -0.32 -6.85 -10.00
CA TYR A 191 0.07 -5.82 -9.05
C TYR A 191 -0.06 -6.28 -7.58
N THR A 192 -1.02 -7.16 -7.29
CA THR A 192 -1.26 -7.62 -5.92
C THR A 192 -0.13 -8.56 -5.48
N ALA A 193 0.22 -9.52 -6.32
CA ALA A 193 1.33 -10.43 -6.07
C ALA A 193 2.69 -9.68 -6.07
N GLU A 194 2.87 -8.73 -6.99
CA GLU A 194 4.08 -7.90 -7.06
C GLU A 194 4.25 -7.01 -5.83
N SER A 195 3.18 -6.37 -5.34
CA SER A 195 3.24 -5.55 -4.14
C SER A 195 3.71 -6.36 -2.93
N VAL A 196 3.17 -7.57 -2.76
CA VAL A 196 3.60 -8.49 -1.68
C VAL A 196 5.05 -8.96 -1.86
N SER A 197 5.47 -9.30 -3.08
CA SER A 197 6.84 -9.74 -3.35
C SER A 197 7.84 -8.61 -3.18
N HIS A 198 7.46 -7.36 -3.51
CA HIS A 198 8.27 -6.16 -3.33
C HIS A 198 8.53 -5.85 -1.85
N THR A 199 7.50 -5.93 -0.99
CA THR A 199 7.70 -5.78 0.47
C THR A 199 8.67 -6.83 1.02
N ARG A 200 8.59 -8.07 0.52
CA ARG A 200 9.55 -9.14 0.87
C ARG A 200 10.96 -8.82 0.38
N ASN A 201 11.12 -8.23 -0.81
CA ASN A 201 12.42 -7.75 -1.31
C ASN A 201 13.02 -6.69 -0.41
N LEU A 202 12.23 -5.67 -0.02
CA LEU A 202 12.70 -4.62 0.87
C LEU A 202 13.12 -5.18 2.23
N SER A 203 12.33 -6.10 2.79
CA SER A 203 12.58 -6.75 4.07
C SER A 203 13.87 -7.57 4.06
N PHE A 204 14.18 -8.17 2.91
CA PHE A 204 15.38 -8.98 2.70
C PHE A 204 16.63 -8.15 2.40
N LEU A 205 16.53 -7.17 1.48
CA LEU A 205 17.69 -6.42 0.97
C LEU A 205 18.13 -5.29 1.92
N LYS A 206 17.19 -4.54 2.52
CA LYS A 206 17.55 -3.38 3.37
C LYS A 206 18.51 -3.76 4.51
N PRO A 207 18.33 -4.87 5.26
CA PRO A 207 19.28 -5.27 6.30
C PRO A 207 20.68 -5.62 5.78
N LEU A 208 20.76 -6.27 4.62
CA LEU A 208 22.04 -6.67 4.01
C LEU A 208 22.83 -5.45 3.53
N MET A 209 22.11 -4.48 2.96
CA MET A 209 22.68 -3.25 2.39
C MET A 209 22.89 -2.14 3.43
N GLY A 210 22.21 -2.22 4.57
CA GLY A 210 22.21 -1.18 5.60
C GLY A 210 21.28 0.00 5.30
N GLY A 211 20.27 -0.17 4.44
CA GLY A 211 19.30 0.87 4.08
C GLY A 211 18.82 0.84 2.63
N PRO A 212 18.19 1.92 2.14
CA PRO A 212 17.87 3.14 2.90
C PRO A 212 16.73 2.91 3.89
N TYR A 213 16.81 3.57 5.04
CA TYR A 213 15.75 3.60 6.05
C TYR A 213 15.21 5.02 6.15
N PHE A 214 13.89 5.13 6.27
CA PHE A 214 13.18 6.37 6.42
C PHE A 214 12.31 6.29 7.67
N ASP A 215 12.09 7.42 8.32
CA ASP A 215 11.17 7.51 9.45
C ASP A 215 9.73 7.54 8.90
N LEU A 216 9.14 6.35 8.79
CA LEU A 216 7.81 6.16 8.20
C LEU A 216 6.72 6.85 9.02
N GLU A 217 6.91 6.97 10.33
CA GLU A 217 5.96 7.67 11.20
C GLU A 217 6.03 9.17 10.96
N ALA A 218 7.24 9.75 10.91
CA ALA A 218 7.40 11.17 10.61
C ALA A 218 6.83 11.54 9.23
N ILE A 219 6.98 10.67 8.22
CA ILE A 219 6.39 10.87 6.89
C ILE A 219 4.87 10.89 6.96
N TRP A 220 4.27 9.98 7.74
CA TRP A 220 2.82 9.92 7.90
C TRP A 220 2.26 11.09 8.73
N GLU A 221 2.99 11.50 9.77
CA GLU A 221 2.67 12.69 10.56
C GLU A 221 2.77 13.98 9.74
N GLU A 222 3.78 14.11 8.87
CA GLU A 222 3.89 15.23 7.92
C GLU A 222 2.67 15.28 6.98
N HIS A 223 2.28 14.13 6.40
CA HIS A 223 1.14 14.04 5.50
C HIS A 223 -0.17 14.48 6.18
N THR A 224 -0.48 13.87 7.34
CA THR A 224 -1.72 14.16 8.10
C THR A 224 -1.74 15.58 8.66
N TYR A 225 -0.59 16.13 9.05
CA TYR A 225 -0.46 17.54 9.43
C TYR A 225 -0.89 18.47 8.28
N HIS A 226 -0.57 18.12 7.03
CA HIS A 226 -1.00 18.91 5.89
C HIS A 226 -2.49 18.76 5.55
N GLU A 227 -3.06 17.58 5.74
CA GLU A 227 -4.47 17.32 5.49
C GLU A 227 -5.40 17.97 6.54
N PHE A 228 -5.05 17.88 7.83
CA PHE A 228 -5.96 18.24 8.91
C PHE A 228 -5.64 19.58 9.59
N GLU A 229 -4.36 19.88 9.83
CA GLU A 229 -3.94 21.07 10.59
C GLU A 229 -3.76 22.29 9.68
N THR A 230 -2.86 22.18 8.68
CA THR A 230 -2.61 23.31 7.76
C THR A 230 -3.60 23.37 6.60
N ARG A 231 -4.36 22.28 6.39
CA ARG A 231 -5.37 22.13 5.32
C ARG A 231 -4.84 22.60 3.95
N SER A 232 -3.67 22.09 3.56
CA SER A 232 -2.93 22.55 2.38
C SER A 232 -2.75 21.43 1.35
N VAL A 233 -3.64 21.39 0.35
CA VAL A 233 -3.58 20.42 -0.76
C VAL A 233 -2.21 20.39 -1.44
N PRO A 234 -1.55 21.52 -1.77
CA PRO A 234 -0.22 21.47 -2.40
C PRO A 234 0.85 20.82 -1.54
N HIS A 235 0.82 21.03 -0.23
CA HIS A 235 1.78 20.42 0.70
C HIS A 235 1.48 18.94 0.91
N THR A 236 0.21 18.57 1.10
CA THR A 236 -0.23 17.16 1.15
C THR A 236 0.28 16.42 -0.09
N MET A 237 0.03 16.95 -1.29
CA MET A 237 0.48 16.34 -2.54
C MET A 237 2.01 16.27 -2.66
N ALA A 238 2.77 17.15 -2.01
CA ALA A 238 4.25 17.14 -2.03
C ALA A 238 4.86 16.01 -1.18
N THR A 239 4.09 15.42 -0.27
CA THR A 239 4.47 14.22 0.50
C THR A 239 4.21 12.91 -0.25
N MET A 240 3.60 12.98 -1.45
CA MET A 240 3.23 11.80 -2.24
C MET A 240 4.09 11.64 -3.50
N VAL A 241 4.21 10.42 -4.01
CA VAL A 241 4.95 10.09 -5.24
C VAL A 241 4.33 10.71 -6.51
N GLN A 242 4.93 10.43 -7.68
CA GLN A 242 4.48 10.97 -8.96
C GLN A 242 3.10 10.47 -9.40
N GLU A 243 2.74 9.23 -9.07
CA GLU A 243 1.39 8.68 -9.31
C GLU A 243 0.83 8.06 -8.02
N PRO A 244 0.31 8.89 -7.10
CA PRO A 244 -0.28 8.41 -5.86
C PRO A 244 -1.75 8.04 -6.05
N TYR A 245 -2.30 7.26 -5.12
CA TYR A 245 -3.75 7.13 -5.02
C TYR A 245 -4.26 6.96 -3.59
N VAL A 246 -5.50 7.35 -3.37
CA VAL A 246 -6.24 7.10 -2.13
C VAL A 246 -7.50 6.33 -2.48
N ASN A 247 -7.80 5.30 -1.69
CA ASN A 247 -9.07 4.57 -1.77
C ASN A 247 -9.71 4.49 -0.39
N HIS A 248 -10.80 5.24 -0.24
CA HIS A 248 -11.75 5.10 0.84
C HIS A 248 -12.69 3.95 0.54
N ILE A 249 -12.39 2.77 1.09
CA ILE A 249 -13.01 1.51 0.71
C ILE A 249 -14.55 1.53 0.84
N PRO A 250 -15.15 2.01 1.95
CA PRO A 250 -16.60 1.88 2.15
C PRO A 250 -17.44 2.71 1.19
N THR A 251 -16.90 3.82 0.67
CA THR A 251 -17.62 4.76 -0.21
C THR A 251 -17.05 4.82 -1.63
N LEU A 252 -15.96 4.10 -1.91
CA LEU A 252 -15.24 4.11 -3.17
C LEU A 252 -14.80 5.53 -3.60
N THR A 253 -14.55 6.41 -2.63
CA THR A 253 -14.06 7.77 -2.88
C THR A 253 -12.54 7.84 -2.84
N GLY A 254 -11.98 8.89 -3.43
CA GLY A 254 -10.54 9.10 -3.51
C GLY A 254 -10.14 9.63 -4.88
N GLY A 255 -8.90 9.38 -5.26
CA GLY A 255 -8.36 9.77 -6.56
C GLY A 255 -7.12 8.95 -6.92
N ILE A 256 -6.91 8.76 -8.22
CA ILE A 256 -5.74 8.05 -8.77
C ILE A 256 -4.96 9.03 -9.64
N GLY A 257 -3.67 9.13 -9.36
CA GLY A 257 -2.76 10.09 -9.98
C GLY A 257 -2.92 11.50 -9.39
N ARG A 258 -1.92 12.34 -9.62
CA ARG A 258 -1.83 13.65 -8.94
C ARG A 258 -2.98 14.56 -9.26
N ASP A 259 -3.43 14.60 -10.50
CA ASP A 259 -4.50 15.51 -10.92
C ASP A 259 -5.84 15.15 -10.27
N ARG A 260 -6.25 13.89 -10.34
CA ARG A 260 -7.53 13.44 -9.76
C ARG A 260 -7.49 13.45 -8.24
N LEU A 261 -6.35 13.09 -7.64
CA LEU A 261 -6.21 13.14 -6.19
C LEU A 261 -6.16 14.57 -5.66
N SER A 262 -5.49 15.50 -6.34
CA SER A 262 -5.52 16.93 -5.98
C SER A 262 -6.94 17.48 -6.07
N TYR A 263 -7.68 17.12 -7.12
CA TYR A 263 -9.09 17.49 -7.26
C TYR A 263 -9.93 16.92 -6.10
N PHE A 264 -9.74 15.64 -5.76
CA PHE A 264 -10.42 15.01 -4.64
C PHE A 264 -10.11 15.74 -3.32
N TYR A 265 -8.84 15.95 -3.00
CA TYR A 265 -8.43 16.65 -1.79
C TYR A 265 -8.99 18.07 -1.70
N GLN A 266 -8.94 18.81 -2.80
CA GLN A 266 -9.40 20.20 -2.86
C GLN A 266 -10.90 20.35 -2.70
N ASN A 267 -11.70 19.42 -3.22
CA ASN A 267 -13.15 19.60 -3.34
C ASN A 267 -13.97 18.68 -2.42
N HIS A 268 -13.37 17.59 -1.95
CA HIS A 268 -14.10 16.50 -1.28
C HIS A 268 -13.48 16.07 0.05
N PHE A 269 -12.30 16.54 0.45
CA PHE A 269 -11.63 16.02 1.66
C PHE A 269 -11.10 17.11 2.59
N VAL A 270 -9.98 17.77 2.22
CA VAL A 270 -9.19 18.64 3.12
C VAL A 270 -10.02 19.75 3.77
N PHE A 271 -10.98 20.31 3.03
CA PHE A 271 -11.84 21.39 3.50
C PHE A 271 -13.23 20.93 3.96
N ASN A 272 -13.55 19.64 3.83
CA ASN A 272 -14.87 19.07 4.16
C ASN A 272 -14.87 18.37 5.53
N ASN A 273 -13.75 18.42 6.26
CA ASN A 273 -13.65 17.90 7.62
C ASN A 273 -14.19 18.91 8.65
N PRO A 274 -15.07 18.49 9.58
CA PRO A 274 -15.58 19.33 10.66
C PRO A 274 -14.47 20.01 11.47
N GLU A 275 -14.76 21.15 12.08
CA GLU A 275 -13.76 21.87 12.90
C GLU A 275 -13.38 21.11 14.16
N ASP A 276 -14.30 20.31 14.72
CA ASP A 276 -14.06 19.47 15.90
C ASP A 276 -13.58 18.04 15.57
N ALA A 277 -13.16 17.82 14.32
CA ALA A 277 -12.64 16.54 13.88
C ALA A 277 -11.37 16.16 14.66
N GLU A 278 -11.37 14.97 15.27
CA GLU A 278 -10.27 14.42 16.05
C GLU A 278 -9.95 13.00 15.58
N LEU A 279 -8.67 12.70 15.39
CA LEU A 279 -8.14 11.36 15.13
C LEU A 279 -7.59 10.78 16.43
N GLU A 280 -8.37 9.92 17.10
CA GLU A 280 -7.92 9.23 18.33
C GLU A 280 -7.19 7.94 17.94
N LEU A 281 -5.86 7.97 17.90
CA LEU A 281 -5.03 6.80 17.60
C LEU A 281 -5.19 5.72 18.68
N ILE A 282 -5.54 4.51 18.27
CA ILE A 282 -5.70 3.33 19.15
C ILE A 282 -4.48 2.42 19.07
N SER A 283 -4.00 2.14 17.86
CA SER A 283 -2.84 1.31 17.65
C SER A 283 -2.13 1.73 16.35
N ARG A 284 -0.81 1.48 16.32
CA ARG A 284 0.02 1.69 15.14
C ARG A 284 0.95 0.50 14.94
N THR A 285 1.02 0.00 13.72
CA THR A 285 1.99 -1.00 13.29
C THR A 285 2.86 -0.43 12.17
N VAL A 286 4.17 -0.45 12.35
CA VAL A 286 5.14 0.03 11.35
C VAL A 286 5.82 -1.17 10.69
N GLY A 287 5.67 -1.27 9.37
CA GLY A 287 6.33 -2.26 8.52
C GLY A 287 7.62 -1.73 7.89
N ILE A 288 8.15 -2.45 6.90
CA ILE A 288 9.35 -2.03 6.16
C ILE A 288 9.08 -0.88 5.15
N ASP A 289 7.81 -0.72 4.75
CA ASP A 289 7.32 0.13 3.67
C ASP A 289 5.91 0.70 3.94
N ARG A 290 5.37 0.56 5.15
CA ARG A 290 3.99 0.99 5.46
C ARG A 290 3.77 1.28 6.93
N VAL A 291 2.78 2.12 7.19
CA VAL A 291 2.17 2.35 8.51
C VAL A 291 0.74 1.84 8.46
N ILE A 292 0.32 1.14 9.52
CA ILE A 292 -1.07 0.70 9.70
C ILE A 292 -1.57 1.33 10.99
N ASP A 293 -2.52 2.26 10.85
CA ASP A 293 -3.16 2.92 11.98
C ASP A 293 -4.56 2.39 12.19
N GLU A 294 -4.85 2.01 13.42
CA GLU A 294 -6.19 1.81 13.95
C GLU A 294 -6.54 3.03 14.78
N PHE A 295 -7.62 3.73 14.44
CA PHE A 295 -8.00 4.97 15.13
C PHE A 295 -9.53 5.14 15.17
N ILE A 296 -9.99 6.03 16.05
CA ILE A 296 -11.40 6.44 16.11
C ILE A 296 -11.47 7.86 15.55
N TYR A 297 -12.23 8.04 14.48
CA TYR A 297 -12.53 9.36 13.94
C TYR A 297 -13.76 9.94 14.62
N LYS A 298 -13.59 11.11 15.23
CA LYS A 298 -14.58 11.74 16.11
C LYS A 298 -14.90 13.12 15.58
N PHE A 299 -16.18 13.43 15.44
CA PHE A 299 -16.61 14.72 14.91
C PHE A 299 -18.09 14.95 15.19
N THR A 300 -18.52 16.19 15.11
CA THR A 300 -19.93 16.56 14.99
C THR A 300 -20.31 16.65 13.51
N HIS A 301 -21.39 15.97 13.08
CA HIS A 301 -21.87 16.03 11.69
C HIS A 301 -22.68 17.32 11.45
N ASP A 302 -22.01 18.46 11.52
CA ASP A 302 -22.55 19.81 11.36
C ASP A 302 -22.32 20.41 9.95
N THR A 303 -21.44 19.79 9.17
CA THR A 303 -21.21 20.04 7.75
C THR A 303 -21.38 18.74 6.94
N GLN A 304 -21.51 18.87 5.63
CA GLN A 304 -21.56 17.72 4.73
C GLN A 304 -20.15 17.13 4.57
N ILE A 305 -20.02 15.83 4.82
CA ILE A 305 -18.75 15.09 4.70
C ILE A 305 -18.94 14.02 3.63
N ASP A 306 -18.88 14.42 2.36
CA ASP A 306 -19.25 13.59 1.22
C ASP A 306 -18.32 12.41 0.96
N TRP A 307 -17.04 12.51 1.33
CA TRP A 307 -16.11 11.38 1.27
C TRP A 307 -16.47 10.24 2.25
N LEU A 308 -17.12 10.55 3.38
CA LEU A 308 -17.47 9.61 4.45
C LEU A 308 -18.95 9.20 4.43
N LEU A 309 -19.84 10.16 4.19
CA LEU A 309 -21.29 10.07 4.25
C LEU A 309 -21.93 10.68 2.99
N PRO A 310 -21.66 10.13 1.80
CA PRO A 310 -22.10 10.71 0.53
C PRO A 310 -23.62 10.88 0.50
N GLY A 311 -24.07 12.11 0.24
CA GLY A 311 -25.48 12.46 0.10
C GLY A 311 -26.26 12.64 1.41
N ILE A 312 -25.62 12.52 2.58
CA ILE A 312 -26.28 12.70 3.87
C ILE A 312 -26.03 14.15 4.35
N PRO A 313 -27.09 14.98 4.53
CA PRO A 313 -26.94 16.34 5.03
C PRO A 313 -26.57 16.35 6.52
N PRO A 314 -26.02 17.47 7.04
CA PRO A 314 -25.70 17.63 8.45
C PRO A 314 -26.84 17.19 9.38
N THR A 315 -26.52 16.36 10.37
CA THR A 315 -27.49 15.85 11.35
C THR A 315 -27.28 16.43 12.74
N GLY A 316 -26.18 17.14 12.98
CA GLY A 316 -25.77 17.68 14.28
C GLY A 316 -25.41 16.61 15.33
N ARG A 317 -25.34 15.34 14.94
CA ARG A 317 -24.98 14.25 15.85
C ARG A 317 -23.46 14.15 15.98
N LYS A 318 -23.01 13.76 17.17
CA LYS A 318 -21.59 13.41 17.41
C LYS A 318 -21.33 11.97 17.03
N LEU A 319 -20.31 11.73 16.24
CA LEU A 319 -19.90 10.40 15.81
C LEU A 319 -18.55 10.03 16.42
N GLU A 320 -18.38 8.73 16.67
CA GLU A 320 -17.11 8.08 17.00
C GLU A 320 -17.04 6.80 16.15
N ILE A 321 -16.29 6.84 15.06
CA ILE A 321 -16.28 5.76 14.08
C ILE A 321 -14.91 5.08 14.10
N PRO A 322 -14.83 3.75 14.23
CA PRO A 322 -13.59 2.99 14.04
C PRO A 322 -13.09 3.04 12.60
N PHE A 323 -11.80 3.32 12.43
CA PHE A 323 -11.08 3.37 11.15
C PHE A 323 -9.85 2.47 11.19
N THR A 324 -9.46 1.99 10.01
CA THR A 324 -8.17 1.39 9.73
C THR A 324 -7.59 2.04 8.48
N ALA A 325 -6.40 2.62 8.59
CA ALA A 325 -5.65 3.15 7.46
C ALA A 325 -4.41 2.30 7.21
N VAL A 326 -4.26 1.76 6.00
CA VAL A 326 -3.04 1.11 5.52
C VAL A 326 -2.35 2.08 4.57
N VAL A 327 -1.30 2.72 5.07
CA VAL A 327 -0.56 3.79 4.40
C VAL A 327 0.75 3.22 3.87
N ASN A 328 0.89 3.16 2.55
CA ASN A 328 2.06 2.58 1.91
C ASN A 328 3.01 3.68 1.43
N ILE A 329 4.28 3.51 1.76
CA ILE A 329 5.35 4.48 1.55
C ILE A 329 6.40 3.85 0.65
N ARG A 330 6.88 4.66 -0.29
CA ARG A 330 7.98 4.34 -1.19
C ARG A 330 9.08 5.36 -0.91
N GLY A 331 10.19 4.87 -0.38
CA GLY A 331 11.25 5.74 0.13
C GLY A 331 10.74 6.70 1.20
N ASP A 332 10.68 7.98 0.87
CA ASP A 332 10.27 9.08 1.76
C ASP A 332 8.91 9.70 1.37
N ARG A 333 8.09 9.01 0.57
CA ARG A 333 6.80 9.51 0.09
C ARG A 333 5.71 8.47 0.11
N LEU A 334 4.48 8.90 0.33
CA LEU A 334 3.31 8.04 0.21
C LEU A 334 3.05 7.70 -1.25
N TYR A 335 2.73 6.45 -1.54
CA TYR A 335 2.26 6.06 -2.87
C TYR A 335 0.82 5.59 -2.91
N HIS A 336 0.32 4.97 -1.83
CA HIS A 336 -1.13 4.84 -1.70
C HIS A 336 -1.64 4.60 -0.29
N GLU A 337 -2.93 4.86 -0.13
CA GLU A 337 -3.66 4.66 1.11
C GLU A 337 -4.92 3.83 0.86
N HIS A 338 -5.13 2.83 1.71
CA HIS A 338 -6.37 2.10 1.81
C HIS A 338 -6.98 2.39 3.17
N ILE A 339 -8.08 3.12 3.17
CA ILE A 339 -8.77 3.55 4.39
C ILE A 339 -10.12 2.86 4.44
N ALA A 340 -10.34 2.11 5.51
CA ALA A 340 -11.60 1.45 5.81
C ALA A 340 -12.17 1.99 7.12
N TRP A 341 -13.49 1.94 7.24
CA TRP A 341 -14.19 2.25 8.48
C TRP A 341 -15.52 1.48 8.53
N ASP A 342 -16.12 1.47 9.72
CA ASP A 342 -17.42 0.84 9.92
C ASP A 342 -18.58 1.77 9.52
N GLN A 343 -19.02 1.66 8.26
CA GLN A 343 -20.15 2.44 7.72
C GLN A 343 -21.46 2.16 8.48
N LEU A 344 -21.66 0.93 8.97
CA LEU A 344 -22.86 0.57 9.73
C LEU A 344 -22.88 1.31 11.07
N THR A 345 -21.75 1.36 11.75
CA THR A 345 -21.58 2.18 12.97
C THR A 345 -21.87 3.65 12.71
N ALA A 346 -21.41 4.20 11.58
CA ALA A 346 -21.71 5.58 11.20
C ALA A 346 -23.23 5.82 11.04
N LEU A 347 -23.92 4.98 10.27
CA LEU A 347 -25.37 5.11 10.03
C LEU A 347 -26.22 4.89 11.29
N ILE A 348 -25.82 3.99 12.19
CA ILE A 348 -26.47 3.80 13.49
C ILE A 348 -26.31 5.05 14.35
N GLN A 349 -25.10 5.62 14.44
CA GLN A 349 -24.86 6.82 15.23
C GLN A 349 -25.55 8.06 14.65
N LEU A 350 -25.76 8.12 13.33
CA LEU A 350 -26.59 9.13 12.67
C LEU A 350 -28.09 8.97 12.95
N GLY A 351 -28.52 7.82 13.47
CA GLY A 351 -29.93 7.48 13.63
C GLY A 351 -30.64 7.18 12.31
N LEU A 352 -29.89 6.79 11.28
CA LEU A 352 -30.39 6.49 9.93
C LEU A 352 -30.51 4.99 9.65
N MET A 353 -29.88 4.15 10.48
CA MET A 353 -30.02 2.69 10.41
C MET A 353 -31.11 2.21 11.38
N PRO A 354 -32.20 1.59 10.90
CA PRO A 354 -33.18 0.94 11.76
C PRO A 354 -32.57 -0.22 12.58
N GLU A 355 -33.13 -0.49 13.75
CA GLU A 355 -32.70 -1.64 14.56
C GLU A 355 -33.07 -2.99 13.90
N TYR A 356 -34.15 -3.01 13.12
CA TYR A 356 -34.63 -4.20 12.41
C TYR A 356 -34.82 -3.88 10.92
N LEU A 357 -34.38 -4.81 10.07
CA LEU A 357 -34.60 -4.75 8.63
C LEU A 357 -35.46 -5.92 8.16
N PRO A 358 -36.24 -5.75 7.08
CA PRO A 358 -37.06 -6.83 6.54
C PRO A 358 -36.22 -8.05 6.17
N TRP A 359 -36.72 -9.23 6.51
CA TRP A 359 -36.19 -10.50 6.01
C TRP A 359 -36.91 -10.86 4.71
N THR A 360 -36.19 -10.83 3.59
CA THR A 360 -36.74 -11.02 2.24
C THR A 360 -36.46 -12.41 1.65
N HIS A 361 -35.88 -13.30 2.45
CA HIS A 361 -35.55 -14.67 2.05
C HIS A 361 -36.59 -15.68 2.59
N PRO A 362 -36.56 -16.95 2.16
CA PRO A 362 -37.43 -17.98 2.73
C PRO A 362 -37.35 -18.01 4.26
N ALA A 363 -38.47 -18.29 4.91
CA ALA A 363 -38.51 -18.42 6.36
C ALA A 363 -37.55 -19.54 6.82
N PRO A 364 -36.80 -19.35 7.90
CA PRO A 364 -35.97 -20.41 8.47
C PRO A 364 -36.78 -21.67 8.79
N THR A 365 -36.16 -22.84 8.66
CA THR A 365 -36.81 -24.13 8.95
C THR A 365 -37.44 -24.13 10.34
N GLY A 366 -38.72 -24.47 10.42
CA GLY A 366 -39.47 -24.52 11.68
C GLY A 366 -40.15 -23.21 12.11
N VAL A 367 -40.02 -22.13 11.32
CA VAL A 367 -40.77 -20.88 11.55
C VAL A 367 -42.10 -20.93 10.80
N HIS A 368 -43.21 -20.98 11.53
CA HIS A 368 -44.56 -20.89 10.97
C HIS A 368 -45.00 -19.43 10.91
N MET A 369 -45.32 -18.96 9.71
CA MET A 369 -45.77 -17.58 9.48
C MET A 369 -47.30 -17.47 9.52
N GLY A 370 -47.80 -16.49 10.27
CA GLY A 370 -49.17 -16.03 10.16
C GLY A 370 -49.51 -15.46 8.78
N THR A 371 -50.80 -15.42 8.43
CA THR A 371 -51.26 -14.95 7.11
C THR A 371 -51.15 -13.44 6.88
N LYS A 372 -50.80 -12.67 7.92
CA LYS A 372 -50.66 -11.20 7.89
C LYS A 372 -49.40 -10.72 8.59
N THR A 373 -48.35 -11.52 8.61
CA THR A 373 -47.09 -11.18 9.29
C THR A 373 -45.94 -11.13 8.29
N LYS A 374 -44.89 -10.40 8.68
CA LYS A 374 -43.61 -10.30 7.97
C LYS A 374 -42.49 -10.70 8.92
N LEU A 375 -41.39 -11.19 8.37
CA LEU A 375 -40.17 -11.43 9.13
C LEU A 375 -39.26 -10.21 9.05
N GLU A 376 -38.58 -9.94 10.15
CA GLU A 376 -37.49 -8.98 10.21
C GLU A 376 -36.36 -9.52 11.06
N TYR A 377 -35.13 -9.12 10.73
CA TYR A 377 -33.95 -9.49 11.49
C TYR A 377 -33.37 -8.27 12.19
N ARG A 378 -32.80 -8.47 13.37
CA ARG A 378 -32.08 -7.41 14.07
C ARG A 378 -30.77 -7.13 13.35
N VAL A 379 -30.54 -5.87 12.99
CA VAL A 379 -29.33 -5.45 12.29
C VAL A 379 -28.10 -5.74 13.15
N PRO A 380 -27.08 -6.46 12.63
CA PRO A 380 -25.88 -6.80 13.40
C PRO A 380 -24.89 -5.63 13.45
N GLY A 381 -25.24 -4.56 14.18
CA GLY A 381 -24.38 -3.39 14.38
C GLY A 381 -24.48 -2.81 15.79
N ALA A 382 -23.39 -2.28 16.32
CA ALA A 382 -23.28 -1.80 17.71
C ALA A 382 -23.26 -0.27 17.84
N GLY A 383 -23.08 0.46 16.74
CA GLY A 383 -22.94 1.91 16.79
C GLY A 383 -21.78 2.34 17.69
N ARG A 384 -22.04 3.22 18.66
CA ARG A 384 -21.00 3.77 19.55
C ARG A 384 -20.29 2.70 20.39
N ASP A 385 -20.93 1.57 20.65
CA ASP A 385 -20.32 0.49 21.42
C ASP A 385 -19.14 -0.17 20.69
N THR A 386 -19.09 -0.11 19.36
CA THR A 386 -17.92 -0.55 18.58
C THR A 386 -16.68 0.27 18.93
N ALA A 387 -16.81 1.61 18.95
CA ALA A 387 -15.73 2.53 19.31
C ALA A 387 -15.30 2.37 20.78
N LYS A 388 -16.25 2.20 21.71
CA LYS A 388 -15.93 1.92 23.12
C LYS A 388 -15.13 0.63 23.27
N LYS A 389 -15.57 -0.45 22.62
CA LYS A 389 -14.93 -1.77 22.70
C LYS A 389 -13.51 -1.77 22.11
N MET A 390 -13.31 -1.00 21.03
CA MET A 390 -11.99 -0.78 20.43
C MET A 390 -11.05 -0.03 21.39
N ARG A 391 -11.54 1.02 22.05
CA ARG A 391 -10.79 1.82 23.02
C ARG A 391 -10.46 1.05 24.31
N ASP A 392 -11.44 0.31 24.83
CA ASP A 392 -11.30 -0.52 26.02
C ASP A 392 -12.00 -1.86 25.79
N ARG A 393 -11.17 -2.92 25.74
CA ARG A 393 -11.61 -4.31 25.57
C ARG A 393 -12.62 -4.78 26.63
N ASN A 394 -12.75 -4.12 27.77
CA ASN A 394 -13.68 -4.47 28.84
C ASN A 394 -14.98 -3.63 28.85
N SER A 395 -15.09 -2.60 28.02
CA SER A 395 -16.19 -1.62 28.09
C SER A 395 -17.55 -2.16 27.64
N VAL A 396 -17.57 -3.16 26.75
CA VAL A 396 -18.78 -3.79 26.20
C VAL A 396 -18.57 -5.29 26.22
N GLU A 397 -19.56 -6.06 26.66
CA GLU A 397 -19.48 -7.53 26.70
C GLU A 397 -19.42 -8.12 25.28
N SER A 398 -18.50 -9.07 25.06
CA SER A 398 -18.41 -9.78 23.79
C SER A 398 -19.60 -10.72 23.59
N ASN A 399 -19.89 -11.12 22.34
CA ASN A 399 -20.85 -12.17 21.97
C ASN A 399 -22.35 -11.86 22.16
N ARG A 400 -22.75 -10.71 22.70
CA ARG A 400 -24.18 -10.35 22.84
C ARG A 400 -24.98 -10.40 21.53
N MET A 401 -24.35 -10.05 20.40
CA MET A 401 -25.01 -10.09 19.09
C MET A 401 -25.35 -11.51 18.62
N PHE A 402 -24.76 -12.58 19.19
CA PHE A 402 -25.15 -13.95 18.85
C PHE A 402 -26.56 -14.31 19.30
N GLU A 403 -27.16 -13.53 20.20
CA GLU A 403 -28.55 -13.68 20.61
C GLU A 403 -29.54 -13.10 19.59
N HIS A 404 -29.06 -12.36 18.59
CA HIS A 404 -29.93 -11.78 17.56
C HIS A 404 -30.61 -12.88 16.75
N SER A 405 -31.92 -12.72 16.54
CA SER A 405 -32.74 -13.65 15.79
C SER A 405 -33.70 -12.92 14.87
N VAL A 406 -34.23 -13.65 13.89
CA VAL A 406 -35.36 -13.21 13.09
C VAL A 406 -36.62 -13.25 13.96
N ARG A 407 -37.47 -12.23 13.86
CA ARG A 407 -38.75 -12.18 14.55
C ARG A 407 -39.91 -11.97 13.57
N GLU A 408 -41.07 -12.49 13.95
CA GLU A 408 -42.34 -12.26 13.26
C GLU A 408 -43.00 -10.99 13.78
N VAL A 409 -43.44 -10.12 12.87
CA VAL A 409 -44.15 -8.87 13.20
C VAL A 409 -45.36 -8.67 12.29
N ASP A 410 -46.36 -7.95 12.79
CA ASP A 410 -47.58 -7.65 12.01
C ASP A 410 -47.26 -6.81 10.77
N SER A 411 -47.81 -7.20 9.63
CA SER A 411 -47.60 -6.52 8.34
C SER A 411 -48.14 -5.07 8.31
N VAL A 412 -49.00 -4.70 9.25
CA VAL A 412 -49.68 -3.39 9.32
C VAL A 412 -48.95 -2.39 10.23
N GLN A 413 -48.01 -2.82 11.07
CA GLN A 413 -47.23 -1.89 11.89
C GLN A 413 -46.10 -1.25 11.05
N PRO A 414 -46.00 0.10 11.00
CA PRO A 414 -44.82 0.76 10.47
C PRO A 414 -43.62 0.33 11.30
N THR A 415 -42.47 0.13 10.66
CA THR A 415 -41.21 -0.21 11.33
C THR A 415 -40.86 0.94 12.28
N VAL A 416 -41.21 0.82 13.56
CA VAL A 416 -40.90 1.84 14.57
C VAL A 416 -39.42 1.70 14.86
N SER A 417 -38.60 2.63 14.37
CA SER A 417 -37.29 2.86 14.97
C SER A 417 -37.53 3.38 16.39
N PRO A 418 -37.10 2.69 17.46
CA PRO A 418 -37.17 3.28 18.78
C PRO A 418 -36.33 4.56 18.75
N LYS A 419 -36.85 5.62 19.38
CA LYS A 419 -36.11 6.88 19.56
C LYS A 419 -34.76 6.55 20.20
N LEU A 420 -33.69 6.64 19.41
CA LEU A 420 -32.30 6.65 19.88
C LEU A 420 -32.08 7.95 20.67
N ALA A 421 -32.11 7.82 22.00
CA ALA A 421 -31.65 8.85 22.94
C ALA A 421 -30.12 8.92 22.95
#